data_AF-A0A838TSR4-F1
#
_entry.id   AF-A0A838TSR4-F1
#
_cell.length_a   1.000
_cell.length_b   1.000
_cell.length_c   1.000
_cell.angle_alpha   90.00
_cell.angle_beta   90.00
_cell.angle_gamma   90.00
#
_symmetry.space_group_name_H-M   'P 1'
#
loop_
_entity.id
_entity.type
_entity.pdbx_description
1 polymer ?
#
loop_
_entity_poly.entity_id
_entity_poly.type
_entity_poly.pdbx_seq_one_letter_code
_entity_poly.pdbx_strand_id
1 'polypeptide(L)'
;MPTKIIKPKKIEVIDGYTIKYHANGKTVWSKGKMKDGNPDGYWEWYRPDGTRKRSGTFDNGVTVGQWTTYDSHGKIYKVTEKK
;
A
#
# COMPACT_ATOMS: atom_id res chain seq x y z
N MET A 1 -22.11 -16.10 -21.06
CA MET A 1 -21.24 -16.05 -19.87
C MET A 1 -20.27 -14.89 -20.05
N PRO A 2 -20.26 -13.82 -19.24
CA PRO A 2 -19.33 -12.72 -19.48
C PRO A 2 -17.95 -13.05 -18.89
N THR A 3 -16.98 -13.23 -19.78
CA THR A 3 -15.55 -13.37 -19.45
C THR A 3 -15.10 -12.13 -18.70
N LYS A 4 -14.72 -12.29 -17.43
CA LYS A 4 -14.21 -11.20 -16.59
C LYS A 4 -12.85 -10.79 -17.15
N ILE A 5 -12.81 -9.75 -17.99
CA ILE A 5 -11.56 -9.16 -18.48
C ILE A 5 -10.86 -8.54 -17.27
N ILE A 6 -9.92 -9.26 -16.67
CA ILE A 6 -9.12 -8.76 -15.56
C ILE A 6 -8.12 -7.79 -16.17
N LYS A 7 -8.42 -6.48 -16.09
CA LYS A 7 -7.45 -5.44 -16.47
C LYS A 7 -6.16 -5.67 -15.68
N PRO A 8 -4.98 -5.68 -16.32
CA PRO A 8 -3.72 -5.87 -15.61
C PRO A 8 -3.59 -4.74 -14.58
N LYS A 9 -3.31 -5.10 -13.32
CA LYS A 9 -3.07 -4.10 -12.27
C LYS A 9 -1.83 -3.29 -12.66
N LYS A 10 -1.96 -1.97 -12.80
CA LYS A 10 -0.82 -1.09 -13.08
C LYS A 10 0.14 -1.13 -11.89
N ILE A 11 1.41 -1.39 -12.16
CA ILE A 11 2.50 -1.36 -11.18
C ILE A 11 3.60 -0.50 -11.79
N GLU A 12 4.08 0.48 -11.04
CA GLU A 12 5.18 1.36 -11.41
C GLU A 12 6.28 1.24 -10.36
N VAL A 13 7.53 1.11 -10.80
CA VAL A 13 8.69 1.11 -9.92
C VAL A 13 9.53 2.34 -10.25
N ILE A 14 9.66 3.24 -9.28
CA ILE A 14 10.33 4.54 -9.44
C ILE A 14 11.34 4.65 -8.30
N ASP A 15 12.63 4.71 -8.61
CA ASP A 15 13.69 4.92 -7.61
C ASP A 15 13.69 3.85 -6.47
N GLY A 16 13.33 2.61 -6.80
CA GLY A 16 13.17 1.51 -5.85
C GLY A 16 11.86 1.52 -5.05
N TYR A 17 11.03 2.56 -5.20
CA TYR A 17 9.66 2.57 -4.70
C TYR A 17 8.73 1.83 -5.66
N THR A 18 8.05 0.81 -5.16
CA THR A 18 7.01 0.09 -5.87
C THR A 18 5.66 0.73 -5.57
N ILE A 19 4.99 1.21 -6.61
CA ILE A 19 3.64 1.79 -6.58
C ILE A 19 2.71 0.84 -7.32
N LYS A 20 1.71 0.31 -6.62
CA LYS A 20 0.66 -0.53 -7.20
C LYS A 20 -0.62 0.29 -7.24
N TYR A 21 -1.37 0.21 -8.33
CA TYR A 21 -2.64 0.91 -8.49
C TYR A 21 -3.82 -0.03 -8.29
N HIS A 22 -4.98 0.54 -7.98
CA HIS A 22 -6.25 -0.17 -7.96
C HIS A 22 -6.65 -0.63 -9.37
N ALA A 23 -7.63 -1.53 -9.45
CA ALA A 23 -8.19 -2.00 -10.73
C ALA A 23 -8.77 -0.87 -11.61
N ASN A 24 -9.06 0.30 -11.01
CA ASN A 24 -9.47 1.49 -11.73
C ASN A 24 -8.32 2.16 -12.53
N GLY A 25 -7.05 1.81 -12.24
CA GLY A 25 -5.85 2.38 -12.85
C GLY A 25 -5.57 3.85 -12.51
N LYS A 26 -6.41 4.49 -11.68
CA LYS A 26 -6.31 5.92 -11.34
C LYS A 26 -5.76 6.15 -9.94
N THR A 27 -6.18 5.36 -8.97
CA THR A 27 -5.75 5.55 -7.57
C THR A 27 -4.71 4.52 -7.17
N VAL A 28 -3.74 4.98 -6.37
CA VAL A 28 -2.74 4.11 -5.78
C VAL A 28 -3.44 3.14 -4.83
N TRP A 29 -3.04 1.88 -4.85
CA TRP A 29 -3.46 0.86 -3.90
C TRP A 29 -2.43 0.70 -2.78
N SER A 30 -1.16 0.63 -3.15
CA SER A 30 -0.06 0.57 -2.18
C SER A 30 1.19 1.20 -2.76
N LYS A 31 1.99 1.86 -1.92
CA LYS A 31 3.33 2.28 -2.31
C LYS A 31 4.31 2.07 -1.17
N GLY A 32 5.54 1.69 -1.51
CA GLY A 32 6.63 1.54 -0.56
C GLY A 32 7.87 0.98 -1.24
N LYS A 33 8.99 0.97 -0.53
CA LYS A 33 10.25 0.49 -1.09
C LYS A 33 10.35 -1.04 -1.00
N MET A 34 10.97 -1.63 -2.01
CA MET A 34 11.34 -3.04 -1.97
C MET A 34 12.86 -3.16 -1.96
N LYS A 35 13.37 -4.03 -1.09
CA LYS A 35 14.79 -4.32 -0.94
C LYS A 35 14.96 -5.84 -0.93
N ASP A 36 15.81 -6.37 -1.82
CA ASP A 36 16.08 -7.81 -1.94
C ASP A 36 14.81 -8.68 -2.08
N GLY A 37 13.80 -8.17 -2.79
CA GLY A 37 12.51 -8.85 -2.98
C GLY A 37 11.53 -8.74 -1.81
N ASN A 38 11.94 -8.13 -0.69
CA ASN A 38 11.11 -7.93 0.49
C ASN A 38 10.65 -6.46 0.62
N PRO A 39 9.46 -6.20 1.20
CA PRO A 39 9.04 -4.87 1.62
C PRO A 39 10.03 -4.28 2.64
N ASP A 40 10.53 -3.08 2.38
CA ASP A 40 11.50 -2.41 3.23
C ASP A 40 11.17 -0.92 3.34
N GLY A 41 11.40 -0.31 4.50
CA GLY A 41 11.07 1.07 4.77
C GLY A 41 9.58 1.36 4.88
N TYR A 42 9.18 2.61 4.60
CA TYR A 42 7.81 3.07 4.81
C TYR A 42 6.86 2.63 3.69
N TRP A 43 5.71 2.11 4.09
CA TRP A 43 4.65 1.64 3.22
C TRP A 43 3.33 2.32 3.55
N GLU A 44 2.58 2.62 2.48
CA GLU A 44 1.26 3.22 2.55
C GLU A 44 0.30 2.41 1.68
N TRP A 45 -0.92 2.20 2.20
CA TRP A 45 -2.04 1.64 1.45
C TRP A 45 -3.16 2.65 1.39
N TYR A 46 -3.82 2.68 0.25
CA TYR A 46 -4.90 3.60 -0.04
C TYR A 46 -6.12 2.83 -0.53
N ARG A 47 -7.29 3.42 -0.32
CA ARG A 47 -8.57 2.93 -0.84
C ARG A 47 -8.80 3.40 -2.28
N PRO A 48 -9.78 2.82 -2.99
CA PRO A 48 -10.10 3.23 -4.36
C PRO A 48 -10.48 4.70 -4.50
N ASP A 49 -10.99 5.33 -3.42
CA ASP A 49 -11.32 6.76 -3.31
C ASP A 49 -10.10 7.65 -3.07
N GLY A 50 -8.90 7.09 -2.89
CA GLY A 50 -7.66 7.81 -2.60
C GLY A 50 -7.40 8.06 -1.11
N THR A 51 -8.33 7.72 -0.21
CA THR A 51 -8.10 7.87 1.23
C THR A 51 -7.05 6.89 1.72
N ARG A 52 -6.19 7.32 2.64
CA ARG A 52 -5.24 6.41 3.30
C ARG A 52 -6.03 5.37 4.06
N LYS A 53 -5.67 4.10 3.88
CA LYS A 53 -6.23 2.95 4.59
C LYS A 53 -5.32 2.53 5.74
N ARG A 54 -4.02 2.47 5.47
CA ARG A 54 -3.00 2.04 6.43
C ARG A 54 -1.65 2.61 6.05
N SER A 55 -0.77 2.78 7.02
CA SER A 55 0.64 3.05 6.80
C SER A 55 1.49 2.45 7.92
N GLY A 56 2.76 2.26 7.65
CA GLY A 56 3.72 1.74 8.62
C GLY A 56 5.05 1.40 7.97
N THR A 57 5.99 0.89 8.74
CA THR A 57 7.32 0.55 8.27
C THR A 57 7.50 -0.95 8.21
N PHE A 58 8.23 -1.42 7.20
CA PHE A 58 8.77 -2.76 7.16
C PHE A 58 10.29 -2.72 7.27
N ASP A 59 10.85 -3.76 7.87
CA ASP A 59 12.28 -4.07 7.83
C ASP A 59 12.41 -5.48 7.26
N ASN A 60 13.00 -5.62 6.07
CA ASN A 60 13.20 -6.91 5.40
C ASN A 60 11.94 -7.82 5.36
N GLY A 61 10.76 -7.23 5.14
CA GLY A 61 9.48 -7.93 5.08
C GLY A 61 8.75 -8.10 6.41
N VAL A 62 9.38 -7.74 7.54
CA VAL A 62 8.78 -7.74 8.87
C VAL A 62 8.16 -6.38 9.16
N THR A 63 6.93 -6.35 9.66
CA THR A 63 6.28 -5.09 10.07
C THR A 63 6.94 -4.57 11.34
N VAL A 64 7.50 -3.36 11.32
CA VAL A 64 8.19 -2.75 12.48
C VAL A 64 7.69 -1.32 12.75
N GLY A 65 7.91 -0.84 13.97
CA GLY A 65 7.58 0.51 14.39
C GLY A 65 6.09 0.79 14.43
N GLN A 66 5.72 2.05 14.21
CA GLN A 66 4.34 2.49 14.34
C GLN A 66 3.52 2.22 13.07
N TRP A 67 2.44 1.48 13.23
CA TRP A 67 1.46 1.19 12.20
C TRP A 67 0.17 1.94 12.45
N THR A 68 -0.22 2.78 11.50
CA THR A 68 -1.43 3.58 11.58
C THR A 68 -2.47 3.02 10.62
N THR A 69 -3.65 2.71 11.14
CA THR A 69 -4.85 2.37 10.37
C THR A 69 -5.77 3.57 10.39
N TYR A 70 -6.32 3.91 9.24
CA TYR A 70 -7.16 5.06 9.05
C TYR A 70 -8.60 4.63 8.75
N ASP A 71 -9.59 5.43 9.14
CA ASP A 71 -11.01 5.22 8.83
C ASP A 71 -11.33 5.57 7.35
N SER A 72 -12.61 5.48 6.98
CA SER A 72 -13.09 5.84 5.63
C SER A 72 -12.91 7.30 5.26
N HIS A 73 -12.74 8.20 6.23
CA HIS A 73 -12.49 9.62 6.02
C HIS A 73 -10.99 9.95 6.02
N GLY A 74 -10.12 8.95 6.15
CA GLY A 74 -8.67 9.12 6.22
C GLY A 74 -8.17 9.63 7.58
N LYS A 75 -9.01 9.62 8.62
CA LYS A 75 -8.60 9.96 9.99
C LYS A 75 -7.97 8.76 10.67
N ILE A 76 -7.07 9.00 11.62
CA ILE A 76 -6.42 7.93 12.40
C ILE A 76 -7.50 7.19 13.19
N TYR A 77 -7.68 5.91 12.87
CA TYR A 77 -8.61 5.02 13.55
C TYR A 77 -7.91 4.21 14.63
N LYS A 78 -6.70 3.72 14.33
CA LYS A 78 -5.92 2.88 15.25
C LYS A 78 -4.44 3.03 14.98
N VAL A 79 -3.67 3.18 16.03
CA VAL A 79 -2.21 3.09 16.00
C VAL A 79 -1.79 1.79 16.68
N THR A 80 -0.84 1.08 16.12
CA THR A 80 -0.32 -0.18 16.66
C THR A 80 1.18 -0.17 16.55
N GLU A 81 1.87 -0.42 17.65
CA GLU A 81 3.32 -0.57 17.64
C GLU A 81 3.68 -2.02 17.35
N LYS A 82 4.61 -2.21 16.42
CA LYS A 82 5.16 -3.51 16.04
C LYS A 82 6.63 -3.55 16.48
N LYS A 83 6.96 -4.58 17.25
CA LYS A 83 8.32 -4.89 17.69
C LYS A 83 9.00 -5.77 16.67
#